data_AF-A0A9N9P509-F1
#
_entry.id   AF-A0A9N9P509-F1
#
_cell.length_a   1.000
_cell.length_b   1.000
_cell.length_c   1.000
_cell.angle_alpha   90.00
_cell.angle_beta   90.00
_cell.angle_gamma   90.00
#
_symmetry.space_group_name_H-M   'P 1'
#
loop_
_entity.id
_entity.type
_entity.pdbx_description
1 polymer ?
#
loop_
_entity_poly.entity_id
_entity_poly.type
_entity_poly.pdbx_seq_one_letter_code
_entity_poly.pdbx_strand_id
1 'polypeptide(L)'
;ELPVPGAIRTTLKEPDNLGTPSYCTEQLPCVFWSASEIQYPSDGAGYAFFTTRASIMNYPALPGCSFVKATSLSNNCFIKELNNATAILPTSYIAGVENYTIMIEHSIRGKATSIALRNGVMDGELMSFDGKSLKTITNATRMASNPYADGDIFTVQELLAAAGANLD
;
A
#
# COMPACT_ATOMS: atom_id res chain seq x y z
N GLU A 1 -9.22 -5.93 -31.67
CA GLU A 1 -9.29 -4.46 -31.47
C GLU A 1 -8.47 -4.07 -30.26
N LEU A 2 -8.00 -2.82 -30.14
CA LEU A 2 -7.32 -2.37 -28.92
C LEU A 2 -8.34 -2.24 -27.78
N PRO A 3 -8.10 -2.84 -26.61
CA PRO A 3 -9.01 -2.74 -25.47
C PRO A 3 -9.01 -1.31 -24.92
N VAL A 4 -10.17 -0.88 -24.43
CA VAL A 4 -10.34 0.34 -23.64
C VAL A 4 -10.14 -0.05 -22.17
N PRO A 5 -9.23 0.62 -21.44
CA PRO A 5 -9.07 0.41 -20.01
C PRO A 5 -10.38 0.69 -19.26
N GLY A 6 -10.77 -0.23 -18.38
CA GLY A 6 -11.88 -0.06 -17.45
C GLY A 6 -11.40 0.48 -16.10
N ALA A 7 -12.09 0.08 -15.04
CA ALA A 7 -11.69 0.42 -13.67
C ALA A 7 -10.55 -0.49 -13.19
N ILE A 8 -9.68 0.07 -12.35
CA ILE A 8 -8.63 -0.64 -11.60
C ILE A 8 -8.84 -0.34 -10.12
N ARG A 9 -8.83 -1.38 -9.30
CA ARG A 9 -8.88 -1.30 -7.85
C ARG A 9 -7.78 -2.15 -7.25
N THR A 10 -7.18 -1.63 -6.18
CA THR A 10 -6.16 -2.34 -5.41
C THR A 10 -6.62 -2.47 -3.97
N THR A 11 -6.41 -3.64 -3.39
CA THR A 11 -6.64 -3.89 -1.97
C THR A 11 -5.42 -4.57 -1.37
N LEU A 12 -5.11 -4.23 -0.13
CA LEU A 12 -3.96 -4.74 0.60
C LEU A 12 -4.43 -5.60 1.77
N LYS A 13 -3.67 -6.66 2.05
CA LYS A 13 -3.84 -7.53 3.22
C LYS A 13 -2.51 -7.69 3.93
N GLU A 14 -2.50 -7.51 5.24
CA GLU A 14 -1.36 -7.84 6.11
C GLU A 14 -1.06 -9.35 6.12
N PRO A 15 0.20 -9.75 6.37
CA PRO A 15 0.56 -11.16 6.49
C PRO A 15 -0.07 -11.81 7.73
N ASP A 16 -0.50 -13.07 7.59
CA ASP A 16 -1.13 -13.82 8.69
C ASP A 16 -0.15 -14.15 9.83
N ASN A 17 1.16 -14.18 9.53
CA ASN A 17 2.23 -14.41 10.51
C ASN A 17 3.15 -13.20 10.57
N LEU A 18 3.25 -12.58 11.75
CA LEU A 18 4.17 -11.48 12.01
C LEU A 18 5.53 -12.04 12.42
N GLY A 19 6.56 -11.65 11.68
CA GLY A 19 7.97 -11.86 12.04
C GLY A 19 8.66 -10.51 12.12
N THR A 20 9.70 -10.36 12.94
CA THR A 20 10.53 -9.15 12.95
C THR A 20 11.60 -9.28 11.86
N PRO A 21 11.58 -8.44 10.80
CA PRO A 21 12.60 -8.45 9.77
C PRO A 21 14.01 -8.19 10.31
N SER A 22 15.03 -8.71 9.64
CA SER A 22 16.44 -8.51 10.03
C SER A 22 16.92 -7.08 9.89
N TYR A 23 16.25 -6.25 9.08
CA TYR A 23 16.57 -4.83 8.92
C TYR A 23 16.06 -3.96 10.07
N CYS A 24 15.26 -4.52 10.98
CA CYS A 24 14.78 -3.81 12.16
C CYS A 24 15.90 -3.72 13.21
N THR A 25 16.32 -2.50 13.55
CA THR A 25 17.42 -2.25 14.48
C THR A 25 16.98 -1.32 15.61
N GLU A 26 17.79 -1.19 16.67
CA GLU A 26 17.51 -0.22 17.73
C GLU A 26 17.52 1.23 17.23
N GLN A 27 18.35 1.54 16.22
CA GLN A 27 18.46 2.87 15.62
C GLN A 27 17.31 3.18 14.66
N LEU A 28 16.76 2.15 14.01
CA LEU A 28 15.65 2.26 13.08
C LEU A 28 14.69 1.08 13.33
N PRO A 29 13.81 1.21 14.34
CA PRO A 29 12.94 0.13 14.77
C PRO A 29 11.82 -0.12 13.76
N CYS A 30 11.07 -1.18 14.00
CA CYS A 30 9.92 -1.54 13.18
C CYS A 30 8.63 -1.49 13.99
N VAL A 31 7.55 -1.13 13.30
CA VAL A 31 6.18 -1.18 13.81
C VAL A 31 5.32 -2.07 12.92
N PHE A 32 4.34 -2.72 13.52
CA PHE A 32 3.40 -3.60 12.83
C PHE A 32 2.08 -2.84 12.68
N TRP A 33 1.78 -2.40 11.48
CA TRP A 33 0.53 -1.69 11.15
C TRP A 33 -0.34 -2.57 10.27
N SER A 34 -1.65 -2.39 10.31
CA SER A 34 -2.58 -3.10 9.44
C SER A 34 -2.55 -2.54 8.02
N ALA A 35 -3.09 -3.29 7.06
CA ALA A 35 -3.25 -2.80 5.69
C ALA A 35 -4.05 -1.48 5.63
N SER A 36 -5.05 -1.32 6.52
CA SER A 36 -5.90 -0.13 6.59
C SER A 36 -5.17 1.14 7.04
N GLU A 37 -4.04 1.00 7.74
CA GLU A 37 -3.24 2.11 8.24
C GLU A 37 -2.17 2.55 7.25
N ILE A 38 -1.71 1.64 6.37
CA ILE A 38 -0.60 1.92 5.45
C ILE A 38 -1.04 2.17 4.00
N GLN A 39 -2.25 1.78 3.62
CA GLN A 39 -2.76 2.01 2.26
C GLN A 39 -3.44 3.39 2.13
N TYR A 40 -2.99 4.18 1.15
CA TYR A 40 -3.62 5.45 0.79
C TYR A 40 -3.74 5.64 -0.75
N PRO A 41 -4.88 6.08 -1.29
CA PRO A 41 -6.17 6.20 -0.63
C PRO A 41 -6.69 4.80 -0.23
N SER A 42 -7.57 4.76 0.77
CA SER A 42 -8.09 3.49 1.31
C SER A 42 -8.96 2.70 0.32
N ASP A 43 -9.46 3.34 -0.74
CA ASP A 43 -10.23 2.67 -1.79
C ASP A 43 -9.35 2.04 -2.88
N GLY A 44 -8.08 2.46 -2.98
CA GLY A 44 -7.10 1.96 -3.96
C GLY A 44 -7.53 2.14 -5.42
N ALA A 45 -8.36 3.15 -5.71
CA ALA A 45 -8.94 3.38 -7.03
C ALA A 45 -7.92 4.01 -7.98
N GLY A 46 -7.52 3.28 -9.02
CA GLY A 46 -6.57 3.72 -10.05
C GLY A 46 -5.10 3.75 -9.61
N TYR A 47 -4.82 3.94 -8.32
CA TYR A 47 -3.48 3.86 -7.73
C TYR A 47 -3.59 3.55 -6.22
N ALA A 48 -2.47 3.11 -5.63
CA ALA A 48 -2.30 3.00 -4.19
C ALA A 48 -0.87 3.34 -3.79
N PHE A 49 -0.75 4.02 -2.64
CA PHE A 49 0.49 4.26 -1.93
C PHE A 49 0.51 3.39 -0.68
N PHE A 50 1.66 2.77 -0.41
CA PHE A 50 1.89 2.00 0.80
C PHE A 50 2.94 2.70 1.64
N THR A 51 2.60 3.03 2.88
CA THR A 51 3.56 3.58 3.85
C THR A 51 4.58 2.50 4.20
N THR A 52 5.87 2.76 3.93
CA THR A 52 6.98 1.85 4.27
C THR A 52 7.78 2.32 5.48
N ARG A 53 7.71 3.62 5.80
CA ARG A 53 8.31 4.24 6.99
C ARG A 53 7.37 5.30 7.55
N ALA A 54 7.34 5.42 8.88
CA ALA A 54 6.54 6.42 9.56
C ALA A 54 7.29 7.04 10.74
N SER A 55 6.95 8.30 11.04
CA SER A 55 7.29 8.96 12.29
C SER A 55 6.06 9.73 12.75
N ILE A 56 5.75 9.72 14.04
CA ILE A 56 4.56 10.37 14.59
C ILE A 56 4.98 11.33 15.70
N MET A 57 4.60 12.59 15.53
CA MET A 57 4.83 13.65 16.50
C MET A 57 3.48 14.11 17.05
N ASN A 58 3.35 14.15 18.37
CA ASN A 58 2.22 14.80 19.03
C ASN A 58 2.56 16.27 19.28
N TYR A 59 1.65 17.16 18.92
CA TYR A 59 1.74 18.58 19.23
C TYR A 59 0.64 18.91 20.25
N PRO A 60 0.91 18.86 21.57
CA PRO A 60 -0.09 19.12 22.59
C PRO A 60 -0.52 20.59 22.61
N ALA A 61 -1.76 20.84 23.04
CA ALA A 61 -2.25 22.21 23.18
C ALA A 61 -1.46 22.92 24.28
N LEU A 62 -1.02 24.14 24.02
CA LEU A 62 -0.50 24.99 25.09
C LEU A 62 -1.61 25.21 26.14
N PRO A 63 -1.28 25.30 27.43
CA PRO A 63 -2.26 25.59 28.47
C PRO A 63 -3.10 26.84 28.12
N GLY A 64 -4.43 26.70 28.16
CA GLY A 64 -5.36 27.77 27.78
C GLY A 64 -5.61 27.96 26.28
N CYS A 65 -4.99 27.13 25.42
CA CYS A 65 -5.18 27.18 23.97
C CYS A 65 -6.13 26.09 23.46
N SER A 66 -6.87 26.41 22.39
CA SER A 66 -7.74 25.48 21.66
C SER A 66 -7.38 25.51 20.18
N PHE A 67 -7.05 24.35 19.61
CA PHE A 67 -6.68 24.21 18.19
C PHE A 67 -7.82 24.55 17.24
N VAL A 68 -9.07 24.43 17.69
CA VAL A 68 -10.27 24.71 16.88
C VAL A 68 -10.56 26.21 16.78
N LYS A 69 -9.86 27.05 17.54
CA LYS A 69 -10.12 28.50 17.68
C LYS A 69 -8.96 29.40 17.23
N ALA A 70 -7.85 28.84 16.77
CA ALA A 70 -6.71 29.62 16.29
C ALA A 70 -7.01 30.18 14.89
N THR A 71 -7.29 31.48 14.79
CA THR A 71 -7.68 32.16 13.53
C THR A 71 -6.54 32.92 12.85
N SER A 72 -5.34 32.95 13.44
CA SER A 72 -4.18 33.68 12.90
C SER A 72 -2.86 33.01 13.28
N LEU A 73 -1.88 33.05 12.36
CA LEU A 73 -0.49 32.61 12.57
C LEU A 73 0.23 33.42 13.66
N SER A 74 -0.23 34.64 13.96
CA SER A 74 0.31 35.48 15.03
C SER A 74 -0.19 35.12 16.43
N ASN A 75 -1.20 34.24 16.54
CA ASN A 75 -1.74 33.81 17.82
C ASN A 75 -0.75 32.87 18.52
N ASN A 76 -0.51 33.09 19.82
CA ASN A 76 0.34 32.21 20.64
C ASN A 76 -0.21 30.77 20.73
N CYS A 77 -1.48 30.54 20.40
CA CYS A 77 -2.10 29.23 20.29
C CYS A 77 -1.87 28.53 18.94
N PHE A 78 -1.16 29.15 18.01
CA PHE A 78 -0.72 28.49 16.79
C PHE A 78 0.48 27.58 17.08
N ILE A 79 0.47 26.35 16.55
CA ILE A 79 1.57 25.40 16.73
C ILE A 79 2.79 25.94 15.98
N LYS A 80 3.81 26.36 16.73
CA LYS A 80 5.14 26.66 16.19
C LYS A 80 5.99 25.40 16.30
N GLU A 81 6.59 24.98 15.19
CA GLU A 81 7.09 23.61 14.92
C GLU A 81 8.03 22.97 15.95
N LEU A 82 8.55 23.65 16.98
CA LEU A 82 9.78 23.18 17.65
C LEU A 82 9.74 23.01 19.17
N ASN A 83 8.82 23.63 19.92
CA ASN A 83 9.09 23.80 21.35
C ASN A 83 8.48 22.76 22.29
N ASN A 84 7.47 21.98 21.88
CA ASN A 84 6.78 21.02 22.77
C ASN A 84 6.31 19.74 22.07
N ALA A 85 6.84 19.43 20.88
CA ALA A 85 6.43 18.22 20.17
C ALA A 85 7.04 16.99 20.84
N THR A 86 6.21 16.02 21.20
CA THR A 86 6.67 14.74 21.75
C THR A 86 6.59 13.69 20.65
N ALA A 87 7.71 13.03 20.33
CA ALA A 87 7.69 11.88 19.45
C ALA A 87 6.87 10.76 20.09
N ILE A 88 5.76 10.38 19.44
CA ILE A 88 4.98 9.19 19.79
C ILE A 88 5.66 7.96 19.17
N LEU A 89 6.11 8.11 17.92
CA LEU A 89 6.79 7.08 17.17
C LEU A 89 8.05 7.69 16.55
N PRO A 90 9.27 7.29 16.97
CA PRO A 90 10.47 7.65 16.22
C PRO A 90 10.38 7.11 14.79
N THR A 91 11.18 7.64 13.87
CA THR A 91 11.24 7.08 12.51
C THR A 91 11.42 5.58 12.57
N SER A 92 10.46 4.85 12.02
CA SER A 92 10.36 3.40 12.09
C SER A 92 9.92 2.83 10.74
N TYR A 93 10.36 1.63 10.40
CA TYR A 93 9.83 0.88 9.27
C TYR A 93 8.46 0.29 9.59
N ILE A 94 7.63 0.14 8.56
CA ILE A 94 6.52 -0.79 8.62
C ILE A 94 7.08 -2.20 8.42
N ALA A 95 6.99 -3.03 9.45
CA ALA A 95 7.61 -4.34 9.51
C ALA A 95 7.07 -5.27 8.42
N GLY A 96 7.97 -5.84 7.62
CA GLY A 96 7.65 -6.90 6.66
C GLY A 96 6.66 -6.44 5.60
N VAL A 97 6.68 -5.16 5.22
CA VAL A 97 5.81 -4.59 4.18
C VAL A 97 5.90 -5.39 2.87
N GLU A 98 7.06 -5.98 2.60
CA GLU A 98 7.33 -6.87 1.48
C GLU A 98 6.43 -8.11 1.44
N ASN A 99 6.00 -8.59 2.61
CA ASN A 99 5.15 -9.78 2.76
C ASN A 99 3.65 -9.47 2.69
N TYR A 100 3.27 -8.20 2.55
CA TYR A 100 1.87 -7.83 2.39
C TYR A 100 1.40 -8.30 1.02
N THR A 101 0.13 -8.70 0.98
CA THR A 101 -0.48 -9.23 -0.22
C THR A 101 -1.38 -8.16 -0.84
N ILE A 102 -1.16 -7.86 -2.11
CA ILE A 102 -1.95 -6.95 -2.92
C ILE A 102 -2.85 -7.77 -3.83
N MET A 103 -4.14 -7.48 -3.83
CA MET A 103 -5.05 -7.92 -4.88
C MET A 103 -5.32 -6.75 -5.83
N ILE A 104 -5.08 -6.98 -7.11
CA ILE A 104 -5.39 -6.05 -8.19
C ILE A 104 -6.61 -6.57 -8.92
N GLU A 105 -7.69 -5.80 -8.93
CA GLU A 105 -8.88 -6.05 -9.73
C GLU A 105 -8.90 -5.06 -10.88
N HIS A 106 -9.02 -5.53 -12.11
CA HIS A 106 -9.14 -4.65 -13.26
C HIS A 106 -10.10 -5.18 -14.31
N SER A 107 -10.61 -4.27 -15.13
CA SER A 107 -11.50 -4.59 -16.24
C SER A 107 -11.02 -3.95 -17.53
N ILE A 108 -11.34 -4.59 -18.65
CA ILE A 108 -11.11 -4.08 -20.00
C ILE A 108 -12.39 -4.20 -20.82
N ARG A 109 -12.56 -3.32 -21.80
CA ARG A 109 -13.71 -3.34 -22.71
C ARG A 109 -13.29 -3.26 -24.17
N GLY A 110 -13.90 -4.06 -25.04
CA GLY A 110 -13.79 -3.93 -26.49
C GLY A 110 -14.53 -2.70 -27.01
N LYS A 111 -13.88 -1.86 -27.82
CA LYS A 111 -14.45 -0.60 -28.34
C LYS A 111 -15.60 -0.83 -29.31
N ALA A 112 -15.46 -1.78 -30.23
CA ALA A 112 -16.39 -2.15 -31.28
C ALA A 112 -17.34 -3.26 -30.82
N THR A 113 -16.85 -4.22 -30.04
CA THR A 113 -17.65 -5.38 -29.59
C THR A 113 -18.46 -5.10 -28.32
N SER A 114 -18.09 -4.08 -27.54
CA SER A 114 -18.62 -3.82 -26.20
C SER A 114 -18.45 -4.95 -25.19
N ILE A 115 -17.69 -6.01 -25.50
CA ILE A 115 -17.37 -7.09 -24.56
C ILE A 115 -16.58 -6.51 -23.40
N ALA A 116 -17.00 -6.78 -22.16
CA ALA A 116 -16.31 -6.36 -20.95
C ALA A 116 -15.80 -7.60 -20.20
N LEU A 117 -14.50 -7.62 -19.91
CA LEU A 117 -13.85 -8.69 -19.16
C LEU A 117 -13.26 -8.14 -17.87
N ARG A 118 -13.25 -8.98 -16.83
CA ARG A 118 -12.53 -8.75 -15.57
C ARG A 118 -11.33 -9.66 -15.52
N ASN A 119 -10.29 -9.24 -14.82
CA ASN A 119 -9.04 -10.00 -14.76
C ASN A 119 -9.18 -11.38 -14.11
N GLY A 120 -10.16 -11.59 -13.24
CA GLY A 120 -10.52 -12.92 -12.72
C GLY A 120 -10.77 -14.00 -13.78
N VAL A 121 -11.07 -13.64 -15.04
CA VAL A 121 -11.26 -14.58 -16.16
C VAL A 121 -10.23 -14.41 -17.29
N MET A 122 -9.18 -13.61 -17.05
CA MET A 122 -8.09 -13.42 -18.00
C MET A 122 -6.86 -14.17 -17.52
N ASP A 123 -6.11 -14.72 -18.48
CA ASP A 123 -4.77 -15.24 -18.24
C ASP A 123 -3.76 -14.09 -18.44
N GLY A 124 -2.66 -14.13 -17.69
CA GLY A 124 -1.64 -13.10 -17.72
C GLY A 124 -0.35 -13.55 -17.07
N GLU A 125 0.66 -12.69 -17.08
CA GLU A 125 1.94 -12.96 -16.44
C GLU A 125 2.48 -11.70 -15.77
N LEU A 126 3.07 -11.85 -14.58
CA LEU A 126 3.92 -10.84 -13.98
C LEU A 126 5.31 -10.99 -14.57
N MET A 127 5.74 -9.99 -15.33
CA MET A 127 7.04 -9.97 -15.97
C MET A 127 8.03 -9.17 -15.11
N SER A 128 9.26 -9.66 -15.00
CA SER A 128 10.37 -8.89 -14.46
C SER A 128 10.86 -7.82 -15.43
N PHE A 129 11.62 -6.89 -14.89
CA PHE A 129 12.29 -5.83 -15.64
C PHE A 129 13.23 -6.35 -16.74
N ASP A 130 13.81 -7.54 -16.57
CA ASP A 130 14.64 -8.22 -17.58
C ASP A 130 13.82 -9.08 -18.58
N GLY A 131 12.49 -8.99 -18.54
CA GLY A 131 11.60 -9.65 -19.50
C GLY A 131 11.39 -11.14 -19.24
N LYS A 132 11.69 -11.63 -18.04
CA LYS A 132 11.40 -13.01 -17.62
C LYS A 132 10.04 -13.08 -16.94
N SER A 133 9.35 -14.20 -17.11
CA SER A 133 8.11 -14.45 -16.38
C SER A 133 8.45 -14.80 -14.93
N LEU A 134 7.94 -14.02 -13.98
CA LEU A 134 8.06 -14.27 -12.54
C LEU A 134 6.88 -15.07 -12.00
N LYS A 135 5.69 -14.87 -12.58
CA LYS A 135 4.46 -15.53 -12.12
C LYS A 135 3.45 -15.62 -13.26
N THR A 136 3.00 -16.83 -13.56
CA THR A 136 1.90 -17.06 -14.50
C THR A 136 0.56 -17.02 -13.76
N ILE A 137 -0.37 -16.28 -14.32
CA ILE A 137 -1.70 -16.04 -13.78
C ILE A 137 -2.69 -16.71 -14.72
N THR A 138 -3.34 -17.75 -14.22
CA THR A 138 -4.40 -18.48 -14.90
C THR A 138 -5.55 -18.66 -13.92
N ASN A 139 -6.71 -19.09 -14.41
CA ASN A 139 -7.80 -19.47 -13.52
C ASN A 139 -7.36 -20.51 -12.47
N ALA A 140 -6.52 -21.48 -12.87
CA ALA A 140 -6.00 -22.50 -11.95
C ALA A 140 -5.08 -21.91 -10.87
N THR A 141 -4.17 -21.01 -11.23
CA THR A 141 -3.25 -20.40 -10.25
C THR A 141 -3.92 -19.37 -9.36
N ARG A 142 -4.93 -18.65 -9.88
CA ARG A 142 -5.74 -17.69 -9.11
C ARG A 142 -6.60 -18.38 -8.04
N MET A 143 -7.24 -19.50 -8.40
CA MET A 143 -8.12 -20.25 -7.50
C MET A 143 -7.39 -21.23 -6.56
N ALA A 144 -6.08 -21.41 -6.73
CA ALA A 144 -5.31 -22.42 -5.99
C ALA A 144 -5.33 -22.22 -4.47
N SER A 145 -5.25 -20.97 -4.01
CA SER A 145 -5.29 -20.61 -2.59
C SER A 145 -6.65 -20.10 -2.13
N ASN A 146 -7.41 -19.45 -3.02
CA ASN A 146 -8.75 -18.96 -2.75
C ASN A 146 -9.65 -19.20 -3.97
N PRO A 147 -10.61 -20.16 -3.91
CA PRO A 147 -11.57 -20.43 -4.98
C PRO A 147 -12.45 -19.23 -5.36
N TYR A 148 -12.47 -18.17 -4.57
CA TYR A 148 -13.26 -16.96 -4.80
C TYR A 148 -12.40 -15.73 -5.12
N ALA A 149 -11.15 -15.94 -5.56
CA ALA A 149 -10.28 -14.83 -5.96
C ALA A 149 -10.74 -14.22 -7.30
N ASP A 150 -11.31 -13.02 -7.23
CA ASP A 150 -11.82 -12.26 -8.39
C ASP A 150 -10.74 -11.37 -9.05
N GLY A 151 -9.54 -11.31 -8.49
CA GLY A 151 -8.43 -10.48 -8.95
C GLY A 151 -7.08 -11.22 -8.94
N ASP A 152 -6.05 -10.50 -9.36
CA ASP A 152 -4.68 -11.01 -9.41
C ASP A 152 -3.97 -10.68 -8.11
N ILE A 153 -3.36 -11.69 -7.49
CA ILE A 153 -2.80 -11.60 -6.15
C ILE A 153 -1.27 -11.66 -6.21
N PHE A 154 -0.62 -10.67 -5.60
CA PHE A 154 0.83 -10.57 -5.52
C PHE A 154 1.28 -10.23 -4.10
N THR A 155 2.51 -10.57 -3.73
CA THR A 155 3.15 -9.89 -2.60
C THR A 155 3.78 -8.57 -3.04
N VAL A 156 3.99 -7.64 -2.11
CA VAL A 156 4.76 -6.42 -2.37
C VAL A 156 6.17 -6.78 -2.86
N GLN A 157 6.80 -7.82 -2.29
CA GLN A 157 8.09 -8.37 -2.72
C GLN A 157 8.08 -8.80 -4.19
N GLU A 158 7.03 -9.50 -4.65
CA GLU A 158 6.91 -9.95 -6.06
C GLU A 158 6.89 -8.74 -7.01
N LEU A 159 6.15 -7.67 -6.66
CA LEU A 159 6.09 -6.46 -7.47
C LEU A 159 7.40 -5.67 -7.46
N LEU A 160 8.09 -5.60 -6.32
CA LEU A 160 9.41 -4.97 -6.21
C LEU A 160 10.44 -5.73 -7.04
N ALA A 161 10.46 -7.06 -6.93
CA ALA A 161 11.32 -7.92 -7.74
C ALA A 161 11.02 -7.77 -9.24
N ALA A 162 9.74 -7.68 -9.60
CA ALA A 162 9.33 -7.42 -10.98
C ALA A 162 9.86 -6.06 -11.49
N ALA A 163 9.84 -5.03 -10.66
CA ALA A 163 10.38 -3.71 -10.97
C ALA A 163 11.92 -3.63 -10.91
N GLY A 164 12.62 -4.66 -10.43
CA GLY A 164 14.05 -4.61 -10.15
C GLY A 164 14.40 -3.66 -8.99
N ALA A 165 13.48 -3.43 -8.07
CA ALA A 165 13.62 -2.54 -6.93
C ALA A 165 13.86 -3.33 -5.63
N ASN A 166 14.56 -2.69 -4.68
CA ASN A 166 14.66 -3.13 -3.29
C ASN A 166 14.26 -1.96 -2.36
N LEU A 167 13.59 -2.25 -1.25
CA LEU A 167 13.19 -1.25 -0.25
C LEU A 167 14.31 -0.92 0.76
N ASP A 168 15.33 -1.79 0.85
CA ASP A 168 16.55 -1.58 1.66
C ASP A 168 17.48 -0.49 1.09
#